data_AF-A0A1D3RLC5-F1
#
_entry.id   AF-A0A1D3RLC5-F1
#
_cell.length_a   1.000
_cell.length_b   1.000
_cell.length_c   1.000
_cell.angle_alpha   90.00
_cell.angle_beta   90.00
_cell.angle_gamma   90.00
#
_symmetry.space_group_name_H-M   'P 1'
#
loop_
_entity.id
_entity.type
_entity.pdbx_description
1 polymer ?
#
loop_
_entity_poly.entity_id
_entity_poly.type
_entity_poly.pdbx_seq_one_letter_code
_entity_poly.pdbx_strand_id
1 'polypeptide(L)' 'MTQETLPDFYLNHPLRGNWKGYRDVHIEPDWLLIYRVADDELQLTRTGSHSDIFCD' A
#
# COMPACT_ATOMS: atom_id res chain seq x y z
N MET A 1 -16.72 -11.23 -2.42
CA MET A 1 -15.98 -11.25 -1.15
C MET A 1 -16.03 -9.84 -0.57
N THR A 2 -16.32 -9.65 0.72
CA THR A 2 -16.34 -8.30 1.31
C THR A 2 -14.92 -7.91 1.68
N GLN A 3 -14.42 -6.84 1.08
CA GLN A 3 -13.12 -6.27 1.45
C GLN A 3 -13.29 -5.55 2.80
N GLU A 4 -12.78 -6.15 3.87
CA GLU A 4 -12.83 -5.54 5.19
C GLU A 4 -11.88 -4.34 5.26
N THR A 5 -12.32 -3.30 5.99
CA THR A 5 -11.49 -2.12 6.21
C THR A 5 -10.34 -2.49 7.15
N LEU A 6 -9.10 -2.19 6.73
CA LEU A 6 -7.94 -2.37 7.59
C LEU A 6 -8.05 -1.46 8.83
N PRO A 7 -7.60 -1.92 10.02
CA PRO A 7 -7.48 -1.07 11.18
C PRO A 7 -6.61 0.17 10.91
N ASP A 8 -6.96 1.30 11.51
CA ASP A 8 -6.29 2.59 11.31
C ASP A 8 -4.78 2.56 11.66
N PHE A 9 -4.36 1.66 12.55
CA PHE A 9 -2.96 1.44 12.93
C PHE A 9 -2.05 1.16 11.72
N TYR A 10 -2.57 0.50 10.68
CA TYR A 10 -1.79 0.15 9.50
C TYR A 10 -1.57 1.35 8.55
N LEU A 11 -2.11 2.52 8.87
CA LEU A 11 -1.96 3.77 8.11
C LEU A 11 -2.28 3.57 6.61
N ASN A 12 -3.27 2.73 6.31
CA ASN A 12 -3.68 2.44 4.93
C ASN A 12 -4.21 3.70 4.27
N HIS A 13 -3.46 4.26 3.32
CA HIS A 13 -3.88 5.44 2.59
C HIS A 13 -3.78 5.27 1.07
N PRO A 14 -4.66 5.94 0.31
CA PRO A 14 -4.60 5.91 -1.14
C PRO A 14 -3.45 6.80 -1.63
N LEU A 15 -2.62 6.24 -2.52
CA LEU A 15 -1.56 6.99 -3.19
C LEU A 15 -2.13 7.89 -4.30
N ARG A 16 -1.38 8.94 -4.64
CA ARG A 16 -1.75 9.96 -5.63
C ARG A 16 -0.79 9.97 -6.82
N GLY A 17 -1.13 10.73 -7.87
CA GLY A 17 -0.28 10.88 -9.06
C GLY A 17 -0.19 9.59 -9.88
N ASN A 18 1.03 9.19 -10.26
CA ASN A 18 1.29 7.98 -11.04
C ASN A 18 0.86 6.69 -10.31
N TRP A 19 0.68 6.77 -8.98
CA TRP A 19 0.23 5.67 -8.13
C TRP A 19 -1.28 5.69 -7.86
N LYS A 20 -2.07 6.41 -8.67
CA LYS A 20 -3.53 6.43 -8.54
C LYS A 20 -4.10 5.01 -8.63
N GLY A 21 -4.89 4.64 -7.62
CA GLY A 21 -5.47 3.29 -7.51
C GLY A 21 -4.62 2.30 -6.70
N TYR A 22 -3.39 2.68 -6.37
CA TYR A 22 -2.58 1.98 -5.37
C TYR A 22 -2.85 2.54 -3.98
N ARG A 23 -2.54 1.71 -2.99
CA ARG A 23 -2.57 2.01 -1.57
C ARG A 23 -1.22 1.65 -1.00
N ASP A 24 -0.80 2.38 0.00
CA ASP A 24 0.33 2.01 0.83
C ASP A 24 -0.15 1.74 2.26
N VAL A 25 0.52 0.77 2.88
CA VAL A 25 0.21 0.30 4.23
C VAL A 25 1.52 0.14 4.99
N HIS A 26 1.53 0.60 6.24
CA HIS A 26 2.66 0.48 7.14
C HIS A 26 2.54 -0.82 7.92
N ILE A 27 3.45 -1.75 7.69
CA ILE A 27 3.55 -3.02 8.44
C ILE A 27 4.35 -2.79 9.72
N GLU A 28 5.43 -2.02 9.61
CA GLU A 28 6.24 -1.49 10.73
C GLU A 28 6.52 0.01 10.49
N PRO A 29 7.07 0.76 11.47
CA PRO A 29 7.29 2.20 11.34
C PRO A 29 8.05 2.62 10.07
N ASP A 30 9.01 1.82 9.62
CA ASP A 30 9.77 2.04 8.37
C ASP A 30 9.70 0.82 7.43
N TRP A 31 8.57 0.12 7.43
CA TRP A 31 8.32 -0.97 6.47
C TRP A 31 6.95 -0.81 5.83
N LEU A 32 6.95 -0.54 4.53
CA LEU A 32 5.78 -0.24 3.74
C LEU A 32 5.49 -1.35 2.74
N LEU A 33 4.22 -1.49 2.38
CA LEU A 33 3.77 -2.29 1.25
C LEU A 33 2.87 -1.44 0.35
N ILE A 34 3.25 -1.31 -0.93
CA ILE A 34 2.40 -0.74 -1.97
C ILE A 34 1.64 -1.86 -2.66
N TYR A 35 0.31 -1.76 -2.66
CA TYR A 35 -0.57 -2.75 -3.28
C TYR A 35 -1.75 -2.09 -4.00
N ARG A 36 -2.40 -2.84 -4.88
CA ARG A 36 -3.73 -2.49 -5.41
C ARG A 36 -4.62 -3.73 -5.46
N VAL A 37 -5.92 -3.50 -5.32
CA VAL A 37 -6.94 -4.52 -5.53
C VAL A 37 -7.57 -4.24 -6.88
N ALA A 38 -7.50 -5.21 -7.80
CA ALA A 38 -8.08 -5.13 -9.13
C ALA A 38 -8.91 -6.39 -9.37
N ASP A 39 -10.22 -6.21 -9.53
CA ASP A 39 -11.20 -7.30 -9.64
C ASP A 39 -11.07 -8.30 -8.47
N ASP A 40 -10.68 -9.54 -8.76
CA ASP A 40 -10.47 -10.61 -7.76
C ASP A 40 -8.98 -10.84 -7.46
N GLU A 41 -8.09 -9.94 -7.90
CA GLU A 41 -6.65 -10.04 -7.69
C GLU A 41 -6.10 -8.98 -6.73
N LEU A 42 -5.24 -9.43 -5.82
CA LEU A 42 -4.40 -8.57 -5.00
C LEU A 42 -3.02 -8.46 -5.65
N GLN A 43 -2.67 -7.26 -6.12
CA GLN A 43 -1.40 -7.01 -6.78
C GLN A 43 -0.44 -6.31 -5.81
N LEU A 44 0.57 -7.06 -5.38
CA LEU A 44 1.66 -6.57 -4.52
C LEU A 44 2.75 -5.98 -5.41
N THR A 45 3.01 -4.69 -5.28
CA THR A 45 3.83 -3.96 -6.25
C THR A 45 5.25 -3.73 -5.76
N ARG A 46 5.39 -3.22 -4.53
CA ARG A 46 6.69 -2.95 -3.89
C ARG A 46 6.56 -3.08 -2.38
N THR A 47 7.66 -3.45 -1.73
CA THR A 47 7.79 -3.40 -0.27
C THR A 47 9.22 -3.07 0.11
N GLY A 48 9.40 -2.36 1.22
CA GLY A 48 10.69 -1.84 1.67
C GLY A 48 10.51 -0.66 2.60
N SER A 49 11.61 0.03 2.92
CA SER A 49 11.59 1.27 3.68
C SER A 49 11.01 2.43 2.87
N HIS A 50 10.75 3.57 3.53
CA HIS A 50 10.38 4.79 2.82
C HIS A 50 11.46 5.18 1.79
N SER A 51 12.73 4.99 2.15
CA SER A 51 13.86 5.32 1.28
C SER A 51 13.92 4.40 0.06
N ASP A 52 13.71 3.09 0.24
CA ASP A 52 13.73 2.12 -0.87
C ASP A 52 12.63 2.36 -1.91
N ILE A 53 11.52 2.95 -1.48
CA ILE A 53 10.33 3.12 -2.32
C ILE A 53 10.23 4.52 -2.92
N PHE A 54 10.63 5.57 -2.18
CA PHE A 54 10.38 6.96 -2.55
C PHE A 54 11.64 7.80 -2.82
N CYS A 55 12.85 7.35 -2.47
CA CYS A 55 14.09 8.11 -2.68
C CYS A 55 14.83 7.80 -4.01
N ASP A 56 14.13 7.27 -5.03
CA ASP A 56 14.66 7.18 -6.42
C ASP A 56 14.67 8.54 -7.12
#